data_AF-A0A0V0TER8-F1
#
_entry.id   AF-A0A0V0TER8-F1
#
_cell.length_a   1.000
_cell.length_b   1.000
_cell.length_c   1.000
_cell.angle_alpha   90.00
_cell.angle_beta   90.00
_cell.angle_gamma   90.00
#
_symmetry.space_group_name_H-M   'P 1'
#
loop_
_entity.id
_entity.type
_entity.pdbx_description
1 polymer ?
#
loop_
_entity_poly.entity_id
_entity_poly.type
_entity_poly.pdbx_seq_one_letter_code
_entity_poly.pdbx_strand_id
1 'polypeptide(L)' 'MTKRPEPKEGDIVLVTEDNIKREIWPIGRITSVLPGSDGLSRTVEVKTTKGTFMRPVARLYLLEPANVR' A
#
# COMPACT_ATOMS: atom_id res chain seq x y z
N MET A 1 14.13 13.27 10.69
CA MET A 1 14.01 12.32 9.56
C MET A 1 13.16 11.15 10.02
N THR A 2 11.86 11.15 9.73
CA THR A 2 10.94 10.10 10.18
C THR A 2 11.04 8.92 9.21
N LYS A 3 11.54 7.77 9.67
CA LYS A 3 11.63 6.55 8.85
C LYS A 3 10.21 6.10 8.51
N ARG A 4 9.89 5.93 7.21
CA ARG A 4 8.61 5.32 6.81
C ARG A 4 8.60 3.87 7.31
N PRO A 5 7.53 3.42 7.97
CA PRO A 5 7.41 2.03 8.35
C PRO A 5 7.37 1.13 7.10
N GLU A 6 7.95 -0.05 7.22
CA GLU A 6 7.90 -1.11 6.21
C GLU A 6 6.42 -1.53 6.02
N PRO A 7 5.91 -1.66 4.78
CA PRO A 7 4.55 -2.15 4.55
C PRO A 7 4.41 -3.60 5.06
N LYS A 8 3.22 -3.93 5.55
CA LYS A 8 2.88 -5.29 5.98
C LYS A 8 1.62 -5.79 5.29
N GLU A 9 1.56 -7.10 5.10
CA GLU A 9 0.32 -7.75 4.71
C GLU A 9 -0.75 -7.50 5.76
N GLY A 10 -1.92 -7.08 5.33
CA GLY A 10 -3.02 -6.70 6.20
C GLY A 10 -3.17 -5.22 6.48
N ASP A 11 -2.16 -4.40 6.21
CA ASP A 11 -2.25 -2.94 6.36
C ASP A 11 -3.39 -2.38 5.48
N ILE A 12 -4.16 -1.46 6.05
CA ILE A 12 -5.16 -0.69 5.31
C ILE A 12 -4.52 0.61 4.84
N VAL A 13 -4.57 0.86 3.55
CA VAL A 13 -3.86 1.96 2.89
C VAL A 13 -4.76 2.74 1.96
N LEU A 14 -4.48 4.04 1.83
CA LEU A 14 -4.99 4.87 0.74
C LEU A 14 -4.05 4.72 -0.47
N VAL A 15 -4.61 4.44 -1.64
CA VAL A 15 -3.86 4.20 -2.88
C VAL A 15 -3.93 5.44 -3.77
N THR A 16 -2.79 6.05 -4.07
CA THR A 16 -2.74 7.16 -5.06
C THR A 16 -3.09 6.67 -6.46
N GLU A 17 -3.95 7.42 -7.14
CA GLU A 17 -4.18 7.33 -8.58
C GLU A 17 -3.83 8.67 -9.24
N ASP A 18 -3.11 8.62 -10.35
CA ASP A 18 -2.77 9.82 -11.13
C ASP A 18 -4.03 10.44 -11.73
N ASN A 19 -4.08 11.78 -11.75
CA ASN A 19 -5.20 12.56 -12.31
C ASN A 19 -6.55 12.38 -11.58
N ILE A 20 -6.53 11.77 -10.40
CA ILE A 20 -7.70 11.55 -9.54
C ILE A 20 -7.54 12.38 -8.26
N LYS A 21 -8.60 13.12 -7.88
CA LYS A 21 -8.60 13.90 -6.64
C LYS A 21 -8.38 12.99 -5.44
N ARG A 22 -7.65 13.49 -4.44
CA ARG A 22 -7.33 12.73 -3.22
C ARG A 22 -8.56 12.22 -2.48
N GLU A 23 -9.67 12.97 -2.52
CA GLU A 23 -10.94 12.61 -1.87
C GLU A 23 -11.52 11.28 -2.36
N ILE A 24 -11.17 10.85 -3.57
CA ILE A 24 -11.70 9.66 -4.22
C ILE A 24 -10.63 8.60 -4.47
N TRP A 25 -9.45 8.74 -3.84
CA TRP A 25 -8.45 7.69 -3.87
C TRP A 25 -8.98 6.42 -3.22
N PRO A 26 -8.81 5.26 -3.87
CA PRO A 26 -9.34 4.03 -3.33
C PRO A 26 -8.61 3.66 -2.03
N ILE A 27 -9.39 3.17 -1.07
CA ILE A 27 -8.88 2.47 0.09
C ILE A 27 -8.69 1.01 -0.31
N GLY A 28 -7.57 0.44 0.11
CA GLY A 28 -7.26 -0.96 -0.13
C GLY A 28 -6.54 -1.61 1.03
N ARG A 29 -6.48 -2.93 0.98
CA ARG A 29 -5.74 -3.75 1.93
C ARG A 29 -4.55 -4.38 1.22
N ILE A 30 -3.36 -4.30 1.81
CA ILE A 30 -2.19 -5.00 1.30
C ILE A 30 -2.41 -6.51 1.44
N THR A 31 -2.33 -7.24 0.33
CA THR A 31 -2.47 -8.70 0.27
C THR A 31 -1.15 -9.43 0.12
N SER A 32 -0.13 -8.77 -0.43
CA SER A 32 1.23 -9.33 -0.52
C SER A 32 2.28 -8.22 -0.60
N VAL A 33 3.45 -8.44 0.02
CA VAL A 33 4.61 -7.55 -0.09
C VAL A 33 5.65 -8.18 -1.01
N LEU A 34 6.03 -7.47 -2.08
CA LEU A 34 6.95 -7.97 -3.11
C LEU A 34 8.33 -7.31 -2.94
N PRO A 35 9.34 -8.04 -2.42
CA PRO A 35 10.69 -7.52 -2.31
C PRO A 35 11.31 -7.35 -3.70
N GLY A 36 12.07 -6.27 -3.88
CA GLY A 36 12.94 -6.08 -5.03
C GLY A 36 14.16 -6.98 -4.97
N SER A 37 14.95 -7.01 -6.05
CA SER A 37 16.22 -7.74 -6.13
C SER A 37 17.28 -7.25 -5.12
N ASP A 38 17.09 -6.07 -4.55
CA ASP A 38 17.89 -5.47 -3.48
C ASP A 38 17.33 -5.76 -2.08
N GLY A 39 16.28 -6.58 -1.98
CA GLY A 39 15.59 -6.91 -0.73
C GLY A 39 14.66 -5.82 -0.20
N LEU A 40 14.52 -4.68 -0.89
CA LEU A 40 13.64 -3.60 -0.47
C LEU A 40 12.22 -3.80 -1.00
N SER A 41 11.22 -3.68 -0.13
CA SER A 41 9.80 -3.74 -0.46
C SER A 41 9.40 -2.54 -1.33
N ARG A 42 9.58 -2.64 -2.65
CA ARG A 42 9.28 -1.55 -3.59
C ARG A 42 7.84 -1.59 -4.06
N THR A 43 7.25 -2.77 -4.14
CA THR A 43 5.91 -3.00 -4.68
C THR A 43 5.11 -3.88 -3.73
N VAL A 44 3.82 -3.61 -3.63
CA VAL A 44 2.88 -4.47 -2.90
C VAL A 44 1.67 -4.73 -3.77
N GLU A 45 1.03 -5.86 -3.52
CA GLU A 45 -0.30 -6.14 -4.04
C GLU A 45 -1.35 -5.54 -3.09
N VAL A 46 -2.28 -4.76 -3.62
CA VAL A 46 -3.36 -4.12 -2.88
C VAL A 46 -4.69 -4.53 -3.46
N LYS A 47 -5.57 -5.07 -2.61
CA LYS A 47 -6.97 -5.34 -2.95
C LYS A 47 -7.83 -4.14 -2.58
N THR A 48 -8.53 -3.59 -3.57
CA THR A 48 -9.50 -2.50 -3.44
C THR A 48 -10.90 -3.01 -3.84
N THR A 49 -11.93 -2.17 -3.71
CA THR A 49 -13.28 -2.49 -4.22
C THR A 49 -13.33 -2.61 -5.75
N LYS A 50 -12.41 -1.97 -6.47
CA LYS A 50 -12.33 -2.01 -7.94
C LYS A 50 -11.55 -3.23 -8.47
N GLY A 51 -10.87 -3.97 -7.59
CA GLY A 51 -10.00 -5.08 -7.97
C GLY A 51 -8.66 -5.06 -7.23
N THR A 52 -7.78 -5.97 -7.64
CA THR A 52 -6.45 -6.14 -7.09
C THR A 52 -5.40 -5.53 -8.01
N PHE A 53 -4.51 -4.72 -7.45
CA PHE A 53 -3.50 -3.99 -8.21
C PHE A 53 -2.14 -4.06 -7.54
N MET A 54 -1.08 -4.16 -8.35
CA MET A 54 0.29 -3.92 -7.87
C MET A 54 0.56 -2.42 -7.83
N ARG A 55 1.07 -1.94 -6.69
CA ARG A 55 1.38 -0.52 -6.48
C ARG A 55 2.73 -0.36 -5.79
N PRO A 56 3.55 0.61 -6.22
CA PRO A 56 4.74 0.97 -5.47
C PRO A 56 4.37 1.44 -4.07
N VAL A 57 5.17 1.12 -3.05
CA VAL A 57 4.93 1.57 -1.67
C VAL A 57 4.89 3.09 -1.57
N ALA A 58 5.64 3.79 -2.41
CA ALA A 58 5.62 5.25 -2.50
C ALA A 58 4.23 5.82 -2.87
N ARG A 59 3.37 5.02 -3.50
CA ARG A 59 2.00 5.35 -3.90
C ARG A 59 0.97 5.04 -2.80
N LEU A 60 1.40 4.59 -1.63
CA LEU A 60 0.52 4.18 -0.55
C LEU A 60 0.69 5.06 0.68
N TYR A 61 -0.41 5.27 1.38
CA TYR A 61 -0.44 5.95 2.67
C TYR A 61 -1.14 5.04 3.68
N LEU A 62 -0.43 4.68 4.74
CA LEU A 62 -0.98 3.87 5.83
C LEU A 62 -2.14 4.62 6.49
N LEU A 63 -3.29 3.95 6.59
CA LEU A 63 -4.45 4.41 7.35
C LEU A 63 -4.54 3.65 8.67
N GLU A 64 -4.45 2.31 8.62
CA GLU A 64 -4.49 1.45 9.80
C GLU A 64 -3.44 0.33 9.64
N PRO A 65 -2.60 0.08 10.66
CA PRO A 65 -1.67 -1.03 10.64
C PRO A 65 -2.42 -2.37 10.71
N ALA A 66 -1.86 -3.41 10.08
CA ALA A 66 -2.33 -4.78 10.25
C ALA A 66 -2.39 -5.11 11.75
N ASN A 67 -3.54 -5.61 12.22
CA ASN A 67 -3.70 -5.96 13.62
C ASN A 67 -2.74 -7.12 13.95
N VAL A 68 -1.64 -6.81 14.64
CA VAL A 68 -0.71 -7.80 15.17
C VAL A 68 -1.29 -8.21 16.52
N ARG A 69 -1.93 -9.38 16.56
CA ARG A 69 -2.27 -10.03 17.83
C ARG A 69 -1.00 -10.51 18.52
#